data_AF-A0A5R1NP77-F1
#
_entry.id   AF-A0A5R1NP77-F1
#
_cell.length_a   1.000
_cell.length_b   1.000
_cell.length_c   1.000
_cell.angle_alpha   90.00
_cell.angle_beta   90.00
_cell.angle_gamma   90.00
#
_symmetry.space_group_name_H-M   'P 1'
#
loop_
_entity.id
_entity.type
_entity.pdbx_description
1 polymer ?
#
loop_
_entity_poly.entity_id
_entity_poly.type
_entity_poly.pdbx_seq_one_letter_code
_entity_poly.pdbx_strand_id
1 'polypeptide(L)'
;MNFAVRSAKQEITESGRFLAWLLSEHDATYSDIRQAHLDDYLSSGPSTRHAINTFIASLVASREIAKVRVPRREARATPILTQAARVDHIRACLTAGEMPAADRVAALILLLYAHPVGKIAALKTSALEARPDGLYLRLGSVPALLPAQVAATFWDYVHNRPNQRTVNTDSPWLFPGNLPGQHTHPESMLHRLRNWGIDLNGVRNTALRDLARELNPTALANSLGYSSKIIHQHATTAGAPHADYIDLKSSQLQPSSWLSSAKD
;
A
#
# COMPACT_ATOMS: atom_id res chain seq x y z
N MET A 1 1.98 10.64 -10.05
CA MET A 1 3.24 10.00 -10.54
C MET A 1 3.04 8.49 -10.56
N ASN A 2 3.17 7.83 -11.73
CA ASN A 2 2.90 6.40 -11.91
C ASN A 2 4.00 5.56 -11.22
N PHE A 3 3.63 4.61 -10.36
CA PHE A 3 4.57 3.71 -9.68
C PHE A 3 5.51 3.00 -10.67
N ALA A 4 5.01 2.67 -11.87
CA ALA A 4 5.81 2.08 -12.94
C ALA A 4 6.98 2.98 -13.38
N VAL A 5 6.77 4.29 -13.49
CA VAL A 5 7.81 5.25 -13.90
C VAL A 5 8.91 5.35 -12.84
N ARG A 6 8.55 5.30 -11.55
CA ARG A 6 9.53 5.28 -10.46
C ARG A 6 10.33 3.97 -10.43
N SER A 7 9.66 2.84 -10.62
CA SER A 7 10.34 1.54 -10.73
C SER A 7 11.34 1.55 -11.87
N ALA A 8 10.92 1.99 -13.06
CA ALA A 8 11.79 2.08 -14.23
C ALA A 8 13.00 2.99 -13.99
N LYS A 9 12.82 4.17 -13.36
CA LYS A 9 13.93 5.05 -12.99
C LYS A 9 14.91 4.37 -12.04
N GLN A 10 14.41 3.63 -11.05
CA GLN A 10 15.25 2.91 -10.11
C GLN A 10 16.02 1.78 -10.81
N GLU A 11 15.35 1.00 -11.67
CA GLU A 11 15.96 -0.08 -12.44
C GLU A 11 17.09 0.44 -13.34
N ILE A 12 16.86 1.54 -14.06
CA ILE A 12 17.90 2.18 -14.89
C ILE A 12 19.09 2.64 -14.03
N THR A 13 18.80 3.31 -12.91
CA THR A 13 19.84 3.83 -12.01
C THR A 13 20.70 2.71 -11.42
N GLU A 14 20.08 1.64 -10.95
CA GLU A 14 20.79 0.51 -10.32
C GLU A 14 21.53 -0.34 -11.35
N SER A 15 20.99 -0.48 -12.57
CA SER A 15 21.69 -1.15 -13.67
C SER A 15 22.94 -0.37 -14.10
N GLY A 16 22.85 0.96 -14.20
CA GLY A 16 24.00 1.82 -14.46
C GLY A 16 25.07 1.73 -13.36
N ARG A 17 24.66 1.72 -12.08
CA ARG A 17 25.57 1.53 -10.95
C ARG A 17 26.26 0.16 -10.99
N PHE A 18 25.53 -0.89 -11.35
CA PHE A 18 26.09 -2.22 -11.48
C PHE A 18 27.16 -2.29 -12.56
N LEU A 19 26.88 -1.74 -13.75
CA LEU A 19 27.86 -1.72 -14.85
C LEU A 19 29.10 -0.89 -14.50
N ALA A 20 28.92 0.24 -13.82
CA ALA A 20 30.04 1.05 -13.34
C ALA A 20 30.90 0.30 -12.30
N TRP A 21 30.27 -0.39 -11.36
CA TRP A 21 30.95 -1.22 -10.36
C TRP A 21 31.69 -2.40 -11.00
N LEU A 22 31.07 -3.06 -11.99
CA LEU A 22 31.66 -4.19 -12.69
C LEU A 22 32.94 -3.77 -13.43
N LEU A 23 32.90 -2.60 -14.07
CA LEU A 23 34.07 -2.04 -14.74
C LEU A 23 35.15 -1.63 -13.74
N SER A 24 34.78 -0.99 -12.62
CA SER A 24 35.78 -0.47 -11.67
C SER A 24 36.46 -1.56 -10.83
N GLU A 25 35.71 -2.56 -10.36
CA GLU A 25 36.21 -3.58 -9.43
C GLU A 25 36.75 -4.84 -10.13
N HIS A 26 36.27 -5.13 -11.35
CA HIS A 26 36.60 -6.37 -12.05
C HIS A 26 37.18 -6.15 -13.45
N ASP A 27 37.34 -4.89 -13.90
CA ASP A 27 37.77 -4.53 -15.26
C ASP A 27 36.99 -5.30 -16.34
N ALA A 28 35.69 -5.49 -16.07
CA ALA A 28 34.81 -6.37 -16.80
C ALA A 28 33.65 -5.59 -17.43
N THR A 29 33.19 -6.06 -18.58
CA THR A 29 32.04 -5.46 -19.28
C THR A 29 30.81 -6.35 -19.15
N TYR A 30 29.70 -5.94 -19.74
CA TYR A 30 28.45 -6.71 -19.64
C TYR A 30 28.57 -8.12 -20.22
N SER A 31 29.42 -8.36 -21.24
CA SER A 31 29.64 -9.70 -21.81
C SER A 31 30.36 -10.66 -20.84
N ASP A 32 31.04 -10.11 -19.84
CA ASP A 32 31.86 -10.87 -18.88
C ASP A 32 31.09 -11.18 -17.58
N ILE A 33 29.80 -10.86 -17.53
CA ILE A 33 28.96 -11.09 -16.36
C ILE A 33 28.94 -12.59 -16.02
N ARG A 34 29.32 -12.89 -14.77
CA ARG A 34 29.28 -14.23 -14.17
C ARG A 34 28.45 -14.22 -12.90
N GLN A 35 28.02 -15.40 -12.48
CA GLN A 35 27.28 -15.57 -11.22
C GLN A 35 28.03 -14.95 -10.02
N ALA A 36 29.35 -15.14 -9.96
CA ALA A 36 30.18 -14.57 -8.89
C ALA A 36 30.12 -13.04 -8.80
N HIS A 37 30.11 -12.33 -9.93
CA HIS A 37 29.98 -10.86 -9.95
C HIS A 37 28.62 -10.41 -9.42
N LEU A 38 27.54 -11.14 -9.75
CA LEU A 38 26.21 -10.85 -9.23
C LEU A 38 26.12 -11.10 -7.74
N ASP A 39 26.64 -12.24 -7.27
CA ASP A 39 26.60 -12.60 -5.86
C ASP A 39 27.37 -11.58 -5.02
N ASP A 40 28.56 -11.17 -5.47
CA ASP A 40 29.38 -10.17 -4.80
C ASP A 40 28.68 -8.79 -4.75
N TYR A 41 28.22 -8.30 -5.91
CA TYR A 41 27.50 -7.03 -6.00
C TYR A 41 26.25 -7.00 -5.11
N LEU A 42 25.51 -8.10 -5.02
CA LEU A 42 24.27 -8.17 -4.25
C LEU A 42 24.53 -8.39 -2.75
N SER A 43 25.67 -8.97 -2.36
CA SER A 43 25.99 -9.29 -0.97
C SER A 43 26.28 -8.06 -0.10
N SER A 44 26.96 -7.07 -0.67
CA SER A 44 27.55 -5.94 0.06
C SER A 44 26.70 -4.66 0.04
N GLY A 45 25.58 -4.67 -0.69
CA GLY A 45 24.86 -3.44 -1.03
C GLY A 45 23.46 -3.29 -0.45
N PRO A 46 22.88 -2.08 -0.60
CA PRO A 46 21.50 -1.86 -0.25
C PRO A 46 20.58 -2.75 -1.10
N SER A 47 19.54 -3.27 -0.45
CA SER A 47 18.18 -3.47 -0.95
C SER A 47 17.90 -3.18 -2.44
N THR A 48 18.16 -1.95 -2.89
CA THR A 48 17.85 -1.46 -4.24
C THR A 48 18.69 -2.10 -5.34
N ARG A 49 19.88 -2.64 -5.03
CA ARG A 49 20.74 -3.34 -6.01
C ARG A 49 20.03 -4.51 -6.68
N HIS A 50 19.00 -5.10 -6.06
CA HIS A 50 18.19 -6.16 -6.66
C HIS A 50 17.29 -5.68 -7.81
N ALA A 51 17.20 -4.37 -8.06
CA ALA A 51 16.48 -3.81 -9.22
C ALA A 51 17.17 -4.11 -10.56
N ILE A 52 18.40 -4.64 -10.56
CA ILE A 52 19.09 -5.11 -11.78
C ILE A 52 18.43 -6.36 -12.41
N ASN A 53 17.50 -7.01 -11.72
CA ASN A 53 16.83 -8.23 -12.16
C ASN A 53 16.31 -8.15 -13.60
N THR A 54 15.58 -7.09 -13.94
CA THR A 54 15.01 -6.90 -15.28
C THR A 54 16.12 -6.80 -16.33
N PHE A 55 17.15 -6.01 -16.06
CA PHE A 55 18.30 -5.84 -16.96
C PHE A 55 19.03 -7.17 -17.21
N ILE A 56 19.37 -7.92 -16.15
CA ILE A 56 20.03 -9.22 -16.27
C ILE A 56 19.14 -10.23 -17.02
N ALA A 57 17.84 -10.27 -16.71
CA ALA A 57 16.90 -11.13 -17.41
C ALA A 57 16.82 -10.80 -18.91
N SER A 58 16.86 -9.52 -19.27
CA SER A 58 16.91 -9.09 -20.67
C SER A 58 18.17 -9.55 -21.39
N LEU A 59 19.36 -9.42 -20.78
CA LEU A 59 20.62 -9.89 -21.39
C LEU A 59 20.66 -11.41 -21.57
N VAL A 60 20.12 -12.17 -20.61
CA VAL A 60 20.00 -13.63 -20.73
C VAL A 60 19.00 -14.00 -21.84
N ALA A 61 17.88 -13.27 -21.95
CA ALA A 61 16.87 -13.52 -22.97
C ALA A 61 17.37 -13.18 -24.38
N SER A 62 18.17 -12.13 -24.55
CA SER A 62 18.83 -11.77 -25.82
C SER A 62 20.04 -12.66 -26.14
N ARG A 63 20.43 -13.56 -25.22
CA ARG A 63 21.61 -14.44 -25.32
C ARG A 63 22.94 -13.67 -25.38
N GLU A 64 22.98 -12.46 -24.86
CA GLU A 64 24.20 -11.66 -24.76
C GLU A 64 25.13 -12.14 -23.63
N ILE A 65 24.57 -12.80 -22.62
CA ILE A 65 25.32 -13.41 -21.52
C ILE A 65 24.86 -14.83 -21.24
N ALA A 66 25.72 -15.61 -20.57
CA ALA A 66 25.35 -16.93 -20.08
C ALA A 66 24.22 -16.87 -19.04
N LYS A 67 23.50 -17.97 -18.87
CA LYS A 67 22.41 -18.05 -17.90
C LYS A 67 22.94 -17.86 -16.48
N VAL A 68 22.54 -16.75 -15.86
CA VAL A 68 22.86 -16.38 -14.49
C VAL A 68 21.58 -16.17 -13.68
N ARG A 69 21.66 -16.31 -12.36
CA ARG A 69 20.54 -16.18 -11.43
C ARG A 69 20.73 -14.95 -10.56
N VAL A 70 19.79 -14.02 -10.62
CA VAL A 70 19.67 -13.00 -9.59
C VAL A 70 18.74 -13.55 -8.50
N PRO A 71 19.24 -13.81 -7.28
CA PRO A 71 18.39 -14.32 -6.21
C PRO A 71 17.26 -13.33 -5.90
N ARG A 72 16.07 -13.87 -5.65
CA ARG A 72 14.98 -13.03 -5.15
C ARG A 72 15.34 -12.60 -3.74
N ARG A 73 15.33 -11.29 -3.49
CA ARG A 73 15.53 -10.79 -2.14
C ARG A 73 14.43 -11.29 -1.21
N GLU A 74 14.85 -11.87 -0.08
CA GLU A 74 13.98 -12.06 1.08
C GLU A 74 14.07 -10.84 1.99
N ALA A 75 12.91 -10.35 2.46
CA ALA A 75 12.88 -9.19 3.35
C ALA A 75 13.40 -9.60 4.73
N ARG A 76 14.55 -9.05 5.15
CA ARG A 76 15.16 -9.33 6.48
C ARG A 76 14.23 -8.99 7.65
N ALA A 77 13.39 -7.97 7.49
CA ALA A 77 12.33 -7.65 8.43
C ALA A 77 11.16 -7.04 7.65
N THR A 78 9.94 -7.48 7.98
CA THR A 78 8.72 -6.81 7.53
C THR A 78 8.31 -5.89 8.67
N PRO A 79 8.38 -4.55 8.53
CA PRO A 79 7.95 -3.66 9.59
C PRO A 79 6.47 -3.96 9.90
N ILE A 80 6.16 -4.12 11.17
CA ILE A 80 4.83 -4.39 11.70
C ILE A 80 4.58 -3.34 12.75
N LEU A 81 3.53 -2.55 12.58
CA LEU A 81 3.06 -1.67 13.63
C LEU A 81 2.39 -2.53 14.71
N THR A 82 2.65 -2.24 15.99
CA THR A 82 1.94 -2.93 17.09
C THR A 82 0.46 -2.59 17.03
N GLN A 83 -0.40 -3.51 17.50
CA GLN A 83 -1.85 -3.27 17.53
C GLN A 83 -2.20 -2.06 18.40
N ALA A 84 -1.48 -1.87 19.53
CA ALA A 84 -1.65 -0.70 20.39
C ALA A 84 -1.37 0.60 19.63
N ALA A 85 -0.22 0.71 18.96
CA ALA A 85 0.13 1.90 18.18
C ALA A 85 -0.86 2.15 17.02
N ARG A 86 -1.40 1.08 16.41
CA ARG A 86 -2.46 1.19 15.38
C ARG A 86 -3.74 1.78 15.97
N VAL A 87 -4.20 1.28 17.13
CA VAL A 87 -5.37 1.79 17.83
C VAL A 87 -5.17 3.25 18.26
N ASP A 88 -3.99 3.61 18.74
CA ASP A 88 -3.67 4.99 19.12
C ASP A 88 -3.73 5.94 17.92
N HIS A 89 -3.21 5.54 16.76
CA HIS A 89 -3.37 6.32 15.53
C HIS A 89 -4.83 6.44 15.09
N ILE A 90 -5.64 5.38 15.20
CA ILE A 90 -7.08 5.44 14.88
C ILE A 90 -7.77 6.42 15.84
N ARG A 91 -7.47 6.33 17.14
CA ARG A 91 -8.02 7.23 18.16
C ARG A 91 -7.65 8.68 17.87
N ALA A 92 -6.38 8.95 17.55
CA ALA A 92 -5.90 10.28 17.15
C ALA A 92 -6.63 10.81 15.91
N CYS A 93 -6.97 9.93 14.95
CA CYS A 93 -7.76 10.30 13.77
C CYS A 93 -9.25 10.54 14.09
N LEU A 94 -9.79 9.97 15.16
CA LEU A 94 -11.20 10.13 15.56
C LEU A 94 -11.40 11.35 16.45
N THR A 95 -10.47 11.62 17.35
CA THR A 95 -10.46 12.83 18.15
C THR A 95 -10.24 14.04 17.25
N ALA A 96 -11.07 15.07 17.38
CA ALA A 96 -10.88 16.33 16.67
C ALA A 96 -9.61 17.03 17.19
N GLY A 97 -8.47 16.71 16.58
CA GLY A 97 -7.15 17.27 16.91
C GLY A 97 -6.57 18.12 15.77
N GLU A 98 -5.30 18.47 15.92
CA GLU A 98 -4.52 19.29 14.97
C GLU A 98 -4.39 18.70 13.56
N MET A 99 -4.74 17.41 13.40
CA MET A 99 -4.68 16.73 12.11
C MET A 99 -5.79 17.22 11.15
N PRO A 100 -5.44 17.72 9.95
CA PRO A 100 -6.42 18.15 8.97
C PRO A 100 -7.40 17.03 8.59
N ALA A 101 -8.68 17.36 8.38
CA ALA A 101 -9.73 16.38 8.08
C ALA A 101 -9.40 15.45 6.90
N ALA A 102 -8.76 15.98 5.84
CA ALA A 102 -8.31 15.19 4.71
C ALA A 102 -7.28 14.12 5.10
N ASP A 103 -6.33 14.47 5.98
CA ASP A 103 -5.30 13.55 6.43
C ASP A 103 -5.87 12.52 7.41
N ARG A 104 -6.83 12.90 8.26
CA ARG A 104 -7.57 11.98 9.14
C ARG A 104 -8.29 10.91 8.34
N VAL A 105 -9.06 11.29 7.31
CA VAL A 105 -9.78 10.34 6.45
C VAL A 105 -8.80 9.45 5.69
N ALA A 106 -7.72 10.01 5.11
CA ALA A 106 -6.71 9.22 4.42
C ALA A 106 -6.01 8.21 5.35
N ALA A 107 -5.66 8.63 6.57
CA ALA A 107 -5.08 7.78 7.59
C ALA A 107 -6.02 6.66 8.00
N LEU A 108 -7.31 6.95 8.23
CA LEU A 108 -8.32 5.93 8.56
C LEU A 108 -8.47 4.88 7.45
N ILE A 109 -8.48 5.29 6.18
CA ILE A 109 -8.53 4.33 5.06
C ILE A 109 -7.30 3.41 5.07
N LEU A 110 -6.11 3.96 5.33
CA LEU A 110 -4.88 3.18 5.43
C LEU A 110 -4.88 2.25 6.64
N LEU A 111 -5.25 2.75 7.82
CA LEU A 111 -5.21 2.03 9.09
C LEU A 111 -6.24 0.89 9.13
N LEU A 112 -7.44 1.10 8.58
CA LEU A 112 -8.52 0.13 8.62
C LEU A 112 -8.45 -0.87 7.48
N TYR A 113 -8.12 -0.42 6.26
CA TYR A 113 -8.25 -1.24 5.05
C TYR A 113 -6.91 -1.54 4.37
N ALA A 114 -5.80 -1.10 4.97
CA ALA A 114 -4.46 -1.26 4.41
C ALA A 114 -4.35 -0.75 2.97
N HIS A 115 -5.17 0.22 2.55
CA HIS A 115 -5.20 0.63 1.15
C HIS A 115 -3.94 1.47 0.81
N PRO A 116 -3.27 1.25 -0.34
CA PRO A 116 -2.04 1.98 -0.64
C PRO A 116 -2.30 3.48 -0.76
N VAL A 117 -1.50 4.31 -0.08
CA VAL A 117 -1.65 5.78 -0.05
C VAL A 117 -1.75 6.39 -1.46
N GLY A 118 -0.98 5.86 -2.41
CA GLY A 118 -1.07 6.34 -3.80
C GLY A 118 -2.41 6.08 -4.47
N LYS A 119 -3.11 4.99 -4.11
CA LYS A 119 -4.48 4.74 -4.55
C LYS A 119 -5.49 5.56 -3.73
N ILE A 120 -5.27 5.73 -2.43
CA ILE A 120 -6.09 6.59 -1.55
C ILE A 120 -6.16 8.01 -2.11
N ALA A 121 -5.00 8.58 -2.47
CA ALA A 121 -4.91 9.92 -3.04
C ALA A 121 -5.77 10.09 -4.31
N ALA A 122 -5.93 9.02 -5.10
CA ALA A 122 -6.72 9.01 -6.33
C ALA A 122 -8.15 8.46 -6.14
N LEU A 123 -8.66 8.35 -4.91
CA LEU A 123 -10.04 7.94 -4.70
C LEU A 123 -11.00 9.03 -5.17
N LYS A 124 -12.11 8.60 -5.76
CA LYS A 124 -13.23 9.47 -6.13
C LYS A 124 -14.25 9.52 -4.99
N THR A 125 -15.05 10.59 -4.92
CA THR A 125 -16.17 10.66 -3.98
C THR A 125 -17.20 9.57 -4.22
N SER A 126 -17.38 9.15 -5.48
CA SER A 126 -18.25 8.02 -5.85
C SER A 126 -17.78 6.67 -5.29
N ALA A 127 -16.58 6.59 -4.69
CA ALA A 127 -16.16 5.41 -3.94
C ALA A 127 -16.84 5.31 -2.57
N LEU A 128 -17.43 6.40 -2.08
CA LEU A 128 -18.26 6.40 -0.88
C LEU A 128 -19.71 6.24 -1.26
N GLU A 129 -20.36 5.24 -0.68
CA GLU A 129 -21.73 4.85 -0.99
C GLU A 129 -22.55 4.87 0.29
N ALA A 130 -23.46 5.84 0.39
CA ALA A 130 -24.46 5.84 1.44
C ALA A 130 -25.52 4.77 1.13
N ARG A 131 -25.75 3.87 2.09
CA ARG A 131 -26.79 2.84 2.03
C ARG A 131 -27.64 2.91 3.30
N PRO A 132 -28.84 2.30 3.32
CA PRO A 132 -29.72 2.33 4.49
C PRO A 132 -29.08 1.82 5.79
N ASP A 133 -28.11 0.91 5.67
CA ASP A 133 -27.43 0.23 6.78
C ASP A 133 -26.05 0.84 7.12
N GLY A 134 -25.60 1.86 6.39
CA GLY A 134 -24.37 2.57 6.71
C GLY A 134 -23.63 3.15 5.50
N LEU A 135 -22.43 3.66 5.77
CA LEU A 135 -21.55 4.19 4.73
C LEU A 135 -20.59 3.10 4.26
N TYR A 136 -20.53 2.88 2.95
CA TYR A 136 -19.66 1.88 2.34
C TYR A 136 -18.52 2.56 1.59
N LEU A 137 -17.33 1.96 1.63
CA LEU A 137 -16.15 2.38 0.89
C LEU A 137 -15.77 1.32 -0.15
N ARG A 138 -15.81 1.69 -1.43
CA ARG A 138 -15.42 0.85 -2.56
C ARG A 138 -13.93 0.98 -2.85
N LEU A 139 -13.15 -0.01 -2.44
CA LEU A 139 -11.71 -0.12 -2.73
C LEU A 139 -11.38 -1.18 -3.79
N GLY A 140 -12.24 -2.20 -3.90
CA GLY A 140 -12.21 -3.24 -4.93
C GLY A 140 -13.58 -3.44 -5.57
N SER A 141 -13.88 -4.68 -5.97
CA SER A 141 -15.16 -5.02 -6.60
C SER A 141 -16.31 -5.03 -5.60
N VAL A 142 -16.03 -5.41 -4.35
CA VAL A 142 -17.01 -5.47 -3.25
C VAL A 142 -16.79 -4.29 -2.30
N PRO A 143 -17.77 -3.40 -2.09
CA PRO A 143 -17.65 -2.31 -1.12
C PRO A 143 -17.59 -2.83 0.33
N ALA A 144 -16.72 -2.22 1.14
CA ALA A 144 -16.58 -2.54 2.55
C ALA A 144 -17.38 -1.56 3.41
N LEU A 145 -18.12 -2.07 4.40
CA LEU A 145 -18.83 -1.22 5.36
C LEU A 145 -17.82 -0.47 6.24
N LEU A 146 -18.01 0.84 6.41
CA LEU A 146 -17.27 1.64 7.37
C LEU A 146 -17.79 1.36 8.78
N PRO A 147 -16.89 1.12 9.76
CA PRO A 147 -17.29 1.07 11.15
C PRO A 147 -18.04 2.36 11.53
N ALA A 148 -19.16 2.22 12.24
CA ALA A 148 -20.01 3.35 12.60
C ALA A 148 -19.24 4.46 13.33
N GLN A 149 -18.22 4.09 14.10
CA GLN A 149 -17.38 5.01 14.88
C GLN A 149 -16.57 5.98 13.99
N VAL A 150 -16.22 5.57 12.77
CA VAL A 150 -15.44 6.40 11.83
C VAL A 150 -16.31 7.06 10.76
N ALA A 151 -17.54 6.56 10.55
CA ALA A 151 -18.42 7.04 9.50
C ALA A 151 -18.71 8.54 9.60
N ALA A 152 -18.88 9.08 10.82
CA ALA A 152 -19.07 10.51 11.05
C ALA A 152 -17.90 11.35 10.51
N THR A 153 -16.66 10.93 10.75
CA THR A 153 -15.46 11.63 10.24
C THR A 153 -15.43 11.69 8.72
N PHE A 154 -15.87 10.63 8.03
CA PHE A 154 -15.96 10.62 6.57
C PHE A 154 -17.08 11.55 6.08
N TRP A 155 -18.24 11.52 6.72
CA TRP A 155 -19.35 12.40 6.38
C TRP A 155 -19.01 13.87 6.56
N ASP A 156 -18.43 14.24 7.71
CA ASP A 156 -18.02 15.60 8.02
C ASP A 156 -17.00 16.11 7.00
N TYR A 157 -16.04 15.24 6.63
CA TYR A 157 -15.06 15.57 5.61
C TYR A 157 -15.71 15.80 4.25
N VAL A 158 -16.60 14.91 3.79
CA VAL A 158 -17.24 15.00 2.46
C VAL A 158 -18.11 16.25 2.33
N HIS A 159 -18.79 16.65 3.41
CA HIS A 159 -19.62 17.86 3.45
C HIS A 159 -18.80 19.16 3.53
N ASN A 160 -17.63 19.13 4.17
CA ASN A 160 -16.76 20.28 4.38
C ASN A 160 -15.47 20.20 3.56
N ARG A 161 -15.51 19.60 2.36
CA ARG A 161 -14.29 19.33 1.59
C ARG A 161 -13.56 20.63 1.24
N PRO A 162 -12.23 20.67 1.40
CA PRO A 162 -11.44 21.82 0.97
C PRO A 162 -11.55 22.02 -0.54
N ASN A 163 -11.32 23.25 -0.99
CA ASN A 163 -11.36 23.66 -2.41
C ASN A 163 -12.73 23.58 -3.10
N GLN A 164 -13.84 23.52 -2.34
CA GLN A 164 -15.20 23.71 -2.88
C GLN A 164 -15.53 25.18 -3.22
N ARG A 165 -14.70 26.15 -2.80
CA ARG A 165 -14.97 27.60 -2.96
C ARG A 165 -14.10 28.29 -4.01
N THR A 166 -13.22 27.53 -4.68
CA THR A 166 -12.42 27.97 -5.83
C THR A 166 -12.83 27.13 -7.06
N VAL A 167 -12.29 27.41 -8.25
CA VAL A 167 -12.66 26.89 -9.61
C VAL A 167 -12.87 25.35 -9.75
N ASN A 168 -12.72 24.56 -8.68
CA ASN A 168 -12.82 23.09 -8.61
C ASN A 168 -14.04 22.61 -7.77
N THR A 169 -15.14 23.37 -7.73
CA THR A 169 -16.36 23.08 -6.93
C THR A 169 -16.91 21.66 -7.13
N ASP A 170 -16.77 21.11 -8.35
CA ASP A 170 -17.28 19.80 -8.75
C ASP A 170 -16.18 18.73 -8.89
N SER A 171 -15.11 18.83 -8.12
CA SER A 171 -14.04 17.84 -8.19
C SER A 171 -14.57 16.43 -7.89
N PRO A 172 -14.40 15.45 -8.81
CA PRO A 172 -14.83 14.07 -8.58
C PRO A 172 -13.93 13.36 -7.57
N TRP A 173 -12.81 13.97 -7.19
CA TRP A 173 -11.83 13.38 -6.29
C TRP A 173 -12.24 13.54 -4.83
N LEU A 174 -12.11 12.46 -4.06
CA LEU A 174 -12.29 12.47 -2.61
C LEU A 174 -11.23 13.38 -1.95
N PHE A 175 -10.03 13.41 -2.49
CA PHE A 175 -8.94 14.30 -2.06
C PHE A 175 -8.52 15.21 -3.21
N PRO A 176 -9.16 16.38 -3.38
CA PRO A 176 -8.84 17.28 -4.48
C PRO A 176 -7.43 17.86 -4.34
N GLY A 177 -6.75 18.04 -5.47
CA GLY A 177 -5.48 18.76 -5.56
C GLY A 177 -5.67 20.26 -5.74
N ASN A 178 -4.56 20.98 -5.85
CA ASN A 178 -4.56 22.42 -6.12
C ASN A 178 -4.83 22.76 -7.60
N LEU A 179 -4.62 21.79 -8.50
CA LEU A 179 -4.90 21.93 -9.93
C LEU A 179 -6.31 21.43 -10.26
N PRO A 180 -7.07 22.14 -11.11
CA PRO A 180 -8.40 21.71 -11.55
C PRO A 180 -8.38 20.30 -12.13
N GLY A 181 -9.38 19.49 -11.75
CA GLY A 181 -9.52 18.12 -12.24
C GLY A 181 -8.45 17.13 -11.77
N GLN A 182 -7.50 17.54 -10.91
CA GLN A 182 -6.49 16.65 -10.36
C GLN A 182 -6.76 16.32 -8.89
N HIS A 183 -6.39 15.11 -8.50
CA HIS A 183 -6.36 14.71 -7.10
C HIS A 183 -5.07 15.20 -6.41
N THR A 184 -5.04 15.15 -5.09
CA THR A 184 -3.86 15.50 -4.31
C THR A 184 -2.66 14.63 -4.72
N HIS A 185 -1.46 15.22 -4.74
CA HIS A 185 -0.29 14.49 -5.19
C HIS A 185 0.04 13.36 -4.20
N PRO A 186 0.20 12.10 -4.64
CA PRO A 186 0.45 10.96 -3.76
C PRO A 186 1.63 11.17 -2.80
N GLU A 187 2.74 11.73 -3.28
CA GLU A 187 3.92 11.96 -2.44
C GLU A 187 3.65 12.99 -1.33
N SER A 188 2.84 13.99 -1.61
CA SER A 188 2.49 15.02 -0.65
C SER A 188 1.62 14.42 0.46
N MET A 189 0.62 13.61 0.11
CA MET A 189 -0.17 12.86 1.11
C MET A 189 0.73 11.92 1.93
N LEU A 190 1.63 11.21 1.26
CA LEU A 190 2.56 10.27 1.89
C LEU A 190 3.47 10.97 2.91
N HIS A 191 4.02 12.13 2.54
CA HIS A 191 4.82 12.96 3.44
C HIS A 191 4.02 13.49 4.63
N ARG A 192 2.79 14.00 4.41
CA ARG A 192 1.93 14.47 5.50
C ARG A 192 1.60 13.36 6.49
N LEU A 193 1.22 12.17 6.03
CA LEU A 193 0.94 11.04 6.92
C LEU A 193 2.18 10.60 7.73
N ARG A 194 3.37 10.64 7.13
CA ARG A 194 4.63 10.36 7.85
C ARG A 194 4.94 11.41 8.92
N ASN A 195 4.63 12.68 8.66
CA ASN A 195 4.84 13.76 9.64
C ASN A 195 3.94 13.58 10.88
N TRP A 196 2.83 12.86 10.76
CA TRP A 196 2.00 12.40 11.88
C TRP A 196 2.51 11.12 12.56
N GLY A 197 3.75 10.70 12.27
CA GLY A 197 4.38 9.53 12.87
C GLY A 197 3.88 8.18 12.33
N ILE A 198 3.06 8.18 11.28
CA ILE A 198 2.47 6.94 10.75
C ILE A 198 3.51 6.18 9.91
N ASP A 199 3.96 5.03 10.39
CA ASP A 199 4.72 4.07 9.57
C ASP A 199 3.78 3.39 8.57
N LEU A 200 3.72 3.92 7.35
CA LEU A 200 2.83 3.46 6.29
C LEU A 200 3.02 1.97 5.94
N ASN A 201 4.28 1.48 5.99
CA ASN A 201 4.55 0.08 5.68
C ASN A 201 4.20 -0.81 6.86
N GLY A 202 4.57 -0.40 8.07
CA GLY A 202 4.19 -1.04 9.33
C GLY A 202 2.67 -1.21 9.43
N VAL A 203 1.92 -0.11 9.26
CA VAL A 203 0.45 -0.10 9.27
C VAL A 203 -0.12 -1.07 8.24
N ARG A 204 0.34 -0.98 6.99
CA ARG A 204 -0.21 -1.80 5.91
C ARG A 204 0.02 -3.29 6.16
N ASN A 205 1.21 -3.66 6.63
CA ASN A 205 1.54 -5.05 6.94
C ASN A 205 0.73 -5.58 8.13
N THR A 206 0.55 -4.77 9.17
CA THR A 206 -0.29 -5.12 10.33
C THR A 206 -1.75 -5.27 9.93
N ALA A 207 -2.33 -4.26 9.27
CA ALA A 207 -3.73 -4.28 8.86
C ALA A 207 -4.03 -5.44 7.89
N LEU A 208 -3.15 -5.73 6.91
CA LEU A 208 -3.33 -6.90 6.04
C LEU A 208 -3.22 -8.22 6.81
N ARG A 209 -2.30 -8.32 7.78
CA ARG A 209 -2.16 -9.51 8.62
C ARG A 209 -3.42 -9.74 9.46
N ASP A 210 -3.96 -8.71 10.09
CA ASP A 210 -5.13 -8.82 10.96
C ASP A 210 -6.39 -9.11 10.13
N LEU A 211 -6.59 -8.39 9.02
CA LEU A 211 -7.71 -8.67 8.11
C LEU A 211 -7.65 -10.09 7.52
N ALA A 212 -6.45 -10.60 7.23
CA ALA A 212 -6.28 -11.96 6.73
C ALA A 212 -6.49 -13.06 7.79
N ARG A 213 -6.60 -12.69 9.09
CA ARG A 213 -7.05 -13.60 10.15
C ARG A 213 -8.56 -13.63 10.29
N GLU A 214 -9.22 -12.51 9.99
CA GLU A 214 -10.67 -12.35 10.12
C GLU A 214 -11.44 -12.78 8.86
N LEU A 215 -10.84 -12.62 7.68
CA LEU A 215 -11.50 -12.81 6.40
C LEU A 215 -10.72 -13.76 5.50
N ASN A 216 -11.46 -14.59 4.75
CA ASN A 216 -10.90 -15.41 3.69
C ASN A 216 -10.10 -14.55 2.69
N PRO A 217 -8.89 -14.98 2.28
CA PRO A 217 -8.05 -14.27 1.30
C PRO A 217 -8.75 -13.77 0.04
N THR A 218 -9.67 -14.55 -0.53
CA THR A 218 -10.39 -14.20 -1.76
C THR A 218 -11.38 -13.06 -1.53
N ALA A 219 -12.17 -13.15 -0.45
CA ALA A 219 -13.11 -12.09 -0.09
C ALA A 219 -12.39 -10.78 0.25
N LEU A 220 -11.26 -10.89 0.96
CA LEU A 220 -10.41 -9.75 1.30
C LEU A 220 -9.78 -9.10 0.07
N ALA A 221 -9.26 -9.90 -0.87
CA ALA A 221 -8.71 -9.42 -2.13
C ALA A 221 -9.75 -8.64 -2.95
N ASN A 222 -10.97 -9.19 -3.06
CA ASN A 222 -12.08 -8.56 -3.77
C ASN A 222 -12.53 -7.25 -3.12
N SER A 223 -12.56 -7.19 -1.79
CA SER A 223 -13.01 -6.00 -1.06
C SER A 223 -11.99 -4.87 -1.11
N LEU A 224 -10.70 -5.20 -0.99
CA LEU A 224 -9.62 -4.21 -0.92
C LEU A 224 -8.98 -3.85 -2.27
N GLY A 225 -9.30 -4.59 -3.34
CA GLY A 225 -8.72 -4.38 -4.67
C GLY A 225 -7.24 -4.80 -4.76
N TYR A 226 -6.87 -5.85 -4.02
CA TYR A 226 -5.55 -6.50 -4.08
C TYR A 226 -5.59 -7.75 -4.96
N SER A 227 -4.43 -8.18 -5.45
CA SER A 227 -4.35 -9.49 -6.12
C SER A 227 -4.46 -10.60 -5.08
N SER A 228 -5.18 -11.66 -5.43
CA SER A 228 -5.33 -12.86 -4.59
C SER A 228 -3.97 -13.41 -4.12
N LYS A 229 -2.98 -13.43 -5.02
CA LYS A 229 -1.59 -13.84 -4.70
C LYS A 229 -0.97 -13.05 -3.53
N ILE A 230 -1.15 -11.72 -3.50
CA ILE A 230 -0.59 -10.89 -2.42
C ILE A 230 -1.29 -11.21 -1.10
N ILE A 231 -2.62 -11.31 -1.10
CA ILE A 231 -3.37 -11.59 0.12
C ILE A 231 -3.07 -13.00 0.67
N HIS A 232 -2.96 -14.03 -0.18
CA HIS A 232 -2.55 -15.37 0.25
C HIS A 232 -1.17 -15.38 0.91
N GLN A 233 -0.21 -14.60 0.38
CA GLN A 233 1.11 -14.47 1.01
C GLN A 233 1.00 -13.87 2.42
N HIS A 234 0.17 -12.83 2.60
CA HIS A 234 -0.09 -12.25 3.91
C HIS A 234 -0.81 -13.22 4.85
N ALA A 235 -1.81 -13.98 4.39
CA ALA A 235 -2.53 -14.98 5.17
C ALA A 235 -1.62 -16.12 5.65
N THR A 236 -0.74 -16.62 4.77
CA THR A 236 0.26 -17.64 5.12
C THR A 236 1.21 -17.13 6.20
N THR A 237 1.69 -15.89 6.07
CA THR A 237 2.58 -15.25 7.05
C THR A 237 1.86 -14.90 8.36
N ALA A 238 0.53 -14.78 8.34
CA ALA A 238 -0.29 -14.56 9.52
C ALA A 238 -0.55 -15.83 10.34
N GLY A 239 -0.19 -17.01 9.79
CA GLY A 239 -0.49 -18.31 10.37
C GLY A 239 -1.98 -18.64 10.34
N ALA A 240 -2.74 -18.07 9.40
CA ALA A 240 -4.18 -18.21 9.39
C ALA A 240 -4.61 -19.47 8.62
N PRO A 241 -5.14 -20.53 9.28
CA PRO A 241 -5.53 -21.76 8.60
C PRO A 241 -6.80 -21.50 7.78
N HIS A 242 -6.70 -21.63 6.46
CA HIS A 242 -7.85 -21.45 5.56
C HIS A 242 -7.92 -22.63 4.60
N ALA A 243 -8.33 -23.80 5.11
CA ALA A 243 -8.62 -24.97 4.28
C ALA A 243 -10.09 -25.01 3.83
N ASP A 244 -11.08 -24.64 4.66
CA ASP A 244 -12.47 -25.06 4.41
C ASP A 244 -13.54 -23.94 4.57
N TYR A 245 -13.31 -22.74 4.04
CA TYR A 245 -14.28 -21.63 4.13
C TYR A 245 -14.98 -21.31 2.80
N ILE A 246 -15.17 -22.32 1.94
CA ILE A 246 -16.01 -22.21 0.73
C ILE A 246 -17.51 -22.39 1.06
N ASP A 247 -17.85 -22.90 2.24
CA ASP A 247 -19.23 -23.34 2.55
C ASP A 247 -20.06 -22.38 3.43
N LEU A 248 -19.51 -21.24 3.88
CA LEU A 248 -20.24 -20.28 4.72
C LEU A 248 -20.35 -18.89 4.07
N LYS A 249 -21.24 -18.84 3.07
CA LYS A 249 -22.44 -17.99 3.08
C LYS A 249 -22.23 -16.47 3.21
N SER A 250 -22.22 -15.79 2.05
CA SER A 250 -23.14 -14.71 1.63
C SER A 250 -23.94 -13.84 2.64
N SER A 251 -23.54 -13.70 3.91
CA SER A 251 -24.26 -12.89 4.89
C SER A 251 -23.30 -12.34 5.94
N GLN A 252 -23.27 -11.00 6.02
CA GLN A 252 -22.74 -10.18 7.12
C GLN A 252 -21.21 -10.03 7.19
N LEU A 253 -20.70 -9.01 6.50
CA LEU A 253 -19.47 -8.32 6.90
C LEU A 253 -19.84 -7.23 7.91
N GLN A 254 -20.04 -7.61 9.18
CA GLN A 254 -19.93 -6.65 10.28
C GLN A 254 -18.48 -6.66 10.79
N PRO A 255 -17.84 -5.48 10.96
CA PRO A 255 -16.52 -5.41 11.55
C PRO A 255 -16.56 -5.89 13.01
N SER A 256 -15.53 -6.66 13.38
CA SER A 256 -15.34 -7.37 14.65
C SER A 256 -15.27 -6.46 15.90
N SER A 257 -15.57 -7.07 17.05
CA SER A 257 -15.90 -6.48 18.37
C SER A 257 -14.80 -5.70 19.12
N TRP A 258 -13.62 -5.46 18.54
CA TRP A 258 -12.50 -4.82 19.23
C TRP A 258 -12.58 -3.27 19.30
N LEU A 259 -13.53 -2.66 18.59
CA LEU A 259 -13.76 -1.20 18.63
C LEU A 259 -14.51 -0.72 19.90
N SER A 260 -15.06 -1.61 20.72
CA SER A 260 -15.73 -1.23 21.97
C SER A 260 -14.77 -0.81 23.09
N SER A 261 -13.48 -1.16 23.02
CA SER A 261 -12.49 -0.86 24.07
C SER A 261 -11.70 0.43 23.87
N ALA A 262 -12.01 1.23 22.83
CA ALA A 262 -11.27 2.46 22.53
C ALA A 262 -11.83 3.72 23.23
N LYS A 263 -12.85 3.55 24.08
CA LYS A 263 -13.57 4.64 24.77
C LYS A 263 -13.14 4.90 26.21
N ASP A 264 -12.24 4.10 26.76
CA ASP A 264 -11.64 4.32 28.08
C ASP A 264 -10.19 4.79 27.94
#